data_AF-A0A927SQH9-F1
#
_entry.id   AF-A0A927SQH9-F1
#
_cell.length_a   1.000
_cell.length_b   1.000
_cell.length_c   1.000
_cell.angle_alpha   90.00
_cell.angle_beta   90.00
_cell.angle_gamma   90.00
#
_symmetry.space_group_name_H-M   'P 1'
#
loop_
_entity.id
_entity.type
_entity.pdbx_description
1 polymer ?
#
loop_
_entity_poly.entity_id
_entity_poly.type
_entity_poly.pdbx_seq_one_letter_code
_entity_poly.pdbx_strand_id
1 'polypeptide(L)'
;MKSFFAWIKEWQEQRKVTVRTRKTTPAEINAINRAASRSTSSGELAELAKSKFVSVRCKVAVNPNISIETFLELAKDKKVVVRESLIYNKKTPEEIIIILTKDEDEVVRQLAESRLKNRMKMI
;
A
#
# COMPACT_ATOMS: atom_id res chain seq x y z
N MET A 1 14.91 43.39 -12.19
CA MET A 1 15.37 41.98 -12.07
C MET A 1 15.02 41.51 -10.67
N LYS A 2 14.39 40.32 -10.52
CA LYS A 2 13.43 39.98 -9.43
C LYS A 2 13.75 40.70 -8.11
N SER A 3 12.82 41.54 -7.62
CA SER A 3 13.05 42.27 -6.38
C SER A 3 13.22 41.28 -5.23
N PHE A 4 14.05 41.62 -4.24
CA PHE A 4 14.30 40.77 -3.07
C PHE A 4 13.00 40.36 -2.37
N PHE A 5 12.02 41.28 -2.33
CA PHE A 5 10.67 41.01 -1.83
C PHE A 5 9.84 40.07 -2.73
N ALA A 6 10.02 40.11 -4.05
CA ALA A 6 9.38 39.17 -4.98
C ALA A 6 10.01 37.76 -4.90
N TRP A 7 11.32 37.66 -4.71
CA TRP A 7 12.02 36.37 -4.53
C TRP A 7 11.66 35.71 -3.18
N ILE A 8 11.55 36.50 -2.10
CA ILE A 8 11.12 35.99 -0.80
C ILE A 8 9.66 35.53 -0.84
N LYS A 9 8.75 36.24 -1.51
CA LYS A 9 7.36 35.77 -1.69
C LYS A 9 7.29 34.45 -2.47
N GLU A 10 8.01 34.34 -3.58
CA GLU A 10 8.06 33.12 -4.41
C GLU A 10 8.66 31.93 -3.63
N TRP A 11 9.64 32.18 -2.76
CA TRP A 11 10.24 31.16 -1.90
C TRP A 11 9.37 30.77 -0.70
N GLN A 12 8.58 31.71 -0.14
CA GLN A 12 7.63 31.43 0.94
C GLN A 12 6.39 30.67 0.44
N GLU A 13 5.94 30.93 -0.79
CA GLU A 13 4.82 30.20 -1.43
C GLU A 13 5.20 28.75 -1.76
N GLN A 14 6.47 28.51 -2.10
CA GLN A 14 7.00 27.15 -2.33
C GLN A 14 7.20 26.32 -1.04
N ARG A 15 7.04 26.90 0.16
CA ARG A 15 7.36 26.22 1.44
C ARG A 15 6.25 26.22 2.50
N LYS A 16 5.17 27.01 2.38
CA LYS A 16 4.19 27.18 3.47
C LYS A 16 2.92 26.31 3.44
N VAL A 17 2.59 25.59 2.36
CA VAL A 17 1.28 24.89 2.27
C VAL A 17 1.53 23.56 1.53
N THR A 18 1.79 22.38 2.11
CA THR A 18 1.15 21.69 3.23
C THR A 18 1.99 20.46 3.60
N VAL A 19 2.21 20.27 4.92
CA VAL A 19 2.67 19.05 5.62
C VAL A 19 4.10 18.55 5.33
N ARG A 20 4.82 18.21 6.41
CA ARG A 20 6.04 17.40 6.41
C ARG A 20 5.77 15.96 5.92
N THR A 21 5.19 15.80 4.73
CA THR A 21 5.13 14.50 4.05
C THR A 21 6.45 14.31 3.29
N ARG A 22 6.96 13.07 3.23
CA ARG A 22 7.97 12.72 2.22
C ARG A 22 7.45 13.23 0.87
N LYS A 23 8.23 14.05 0.15
CA LYS A 23 7.88 14.43 -1.22
C LYS A 23 7.79 13.13 -2.04
N THR A 24 6.57 12.71 -2.36
CA THR A 24 6.32 11.57 -3.24
C THR A 24 6.91 11.91 -4.61
N THR A 25 7.85 11.10 -5.09
CA THR A 25 8.51 11.38 -6.37
C THR A 25 7.53 11.14 -7.52
N PRO A 26 7.68 11.81 -8.68
CA PRO A 26 6.85 11.51 -9.86
C PRO A 26 6.89 10.02 -10.24
N ALA A 27 8.04 9.36 -10.05
CA ALA A 27 8.20 7.93 -10.27
C ALA A 27 7.36 7.09 -9.28
N GLU A 28 7.34 7.47 -8.00
CA GLU A 28 6.50 6.83 -6.99
C GLU A 28 5.01 7.03 -7.28
N ILE A 29 4.59 8.24 -7.67
CA ILE A 29 3.20 8.53 -8.07
C ILE A 29 2.79 7.65 -9.26
N ASN A 30 3.64 7.57 -10.30
CA ASN A 30 3.38 6.73 -11.45
C ASN A 30 3.29 5.24 -11.08
N ALA A 31 4.16 4.75 -10.20
CA ALA A 31 4.11 3.37 -9.71
C ALA A 31 2.84 3.11 -8.87
N ILE A 32 2.40 4.06 -8.05
CA ILE A 32 1.15 3.99 -7.29
C ILE A 32 -0.05 3.87 -8.24
N ASN A 33 -0.10 4.68 -9.30
CA ASN A 33 -1.20 4.65 -10.27
C ASN A 33 -1.27 3.30 -11.01
N ARG A 34 -0.12 2.76 -11.41
CA ARG A 34 -0.04 1.42 -12.03
C ARG A 34 -0.44 0.32 -11.06
N ALA A 35 0.02 0.38 -9.80
CA ALA A 35 -0.36 -0.60 -8.78
C ALA A 35 -1.85 -0.54 -8.43
N ALA A 36 -2.48 0.63 -8.50
CA ALA A 36 -3.90 0.82 -8.22
C ALA A 36 -4.81 0.46 -9.41
N SER A 37 -4.27 0.38 -10.63
CA SER A 37 -5.07 0.12 -11.81
C SER A 37 -5.56 -1.33 -11.86
N ARG A 38 -6.86 -1.49 -12.14
CA ARG A 38 -7.52 -2.80 -12.34
C ARG A 38 -7.22 -3.42 -13.72
N SER A 39 -6.51 -2.71 -14.59
CA SER A 39 -6.04 -3.24 -15.88
C SER A 39 -4.61 -3.75 -15.83
N THR A 40 -3.90 -3.51 -14.72
CA THR A 40 -2.51 -3.95 -14.56
C THR A 40 -2.47 -5.47 -14.47
N SER A 41 -1.55 -6.06 -15.23
CA SER A 41 -1.38 -7.51 -15.28
C SER A 41 -0.83 -8.04 -13.95
N SER A 42 -1.10 -9.32 -13.65
CA SER A 42 -0.55 -9.99 -12.47
C SER A 42 0.98 -9.98 -12.46
N GLY A 43 1.62 -10.14 -13.62
CA GLY A 43 3.08 -10.06 -13.75
C GLY A 43 3.66 -8.69 -13.41
N GLU A 44 3.03 -7.61 -13.89
CA GLU A 44 3.46 -6.25 -13.52
C GLU A 44 3.21 -5.96 -12.03
N LEU A 45 2.10 -6.44 -11.47
CA LEU A 45 1.81 -6.33 -10.04
C LEU A 45 2.86 -7.04 -9.18
N ALA A 46 3.35 -8.21 -9.61
CA ALA A 46 4.43 -8.93 -8.93
C ALA A 46 5.75 -8.13 -8.91
N GLU A 47 6.08 -7.42 -9.99
CA GLU A 47 7.25 -6.53 -10.01
C GLU A 47 7.03 -5.28 -9.13
N LEU A 48 5.83 -4.71 -9.14
CA LEU A 48 5.48 -3.60 -8.25
C LEU A 48 5.45 -3.99 -6.77
N ALA A 49 5.17 -5.26 -6.45
CA ALA A 49 5.22 -5.80 -5.09
C ALA A 49 6.64 -5.74 -4.49
N LYS A 50 7.68 -5.71 -5.32
CA LYS A 50 9.09 -5.59 -4.89
C LYS A 50 9.55 -4.13 -4.76
N SER A 51 8.66 -3.17 -5.01
CA SER A 51 9.00 -1.74 -4.98
C SER A 51 9.58 -1.31 -3.64
N LYS A 52 10.60 -0.46 -3.67
CA LYS A 52 11.16 0.18 -2.45
C LYS A 52 10.15 1.08 -1.73
N PHE A 53 9.11 1.53 -2.43
CA PHE A 53 8.08 2.40 -1.89
C PHE A 53 6.97 1.58 -1.24
N VAL A 54 6.82 1.73 0.08
CA VAL A 54 5.76 1.06 0.87
C VAL A 54 4.37 1.40 0.32
N SER A 55 4.16 2.64 -0.09
CA SER A 55 2.93 3.13 -0.73
C SER A 55 2.53 2.31 -1.96
N VAL A 56 3.49 1.96 -2.82
CA VAL A 56 3.26 1.13 -4.00
C VAL A 56 2.87 -0.28 -3.59
N ARG A 57 3.59 -0.90 -2.64
CA ARG A 57 3.28 -2.26 -2.17
C ARG A 57 1.91 -2.35 -1.48
N CYS A 58 1.53 -1.34 -0.70
CA CYS A 58 0.16 -1.24 -0.16
C CYS A 58 -0.90 -1.17 -1.28
N LYS A 59 -0.63 -0.45 -2.37
CA LYS A 59 -1.55 -0.41 -3.52
C LYS A 59 -1.64 -1.74 -4.25
N VAL A 60 -0.54 -2.46 -4.39
CA VAL A 60 -0.56 -3.83 -4.91
C VAL A 60 -1.38 -4.73 -3.99
N ALA A 61 -1.16 -4.68 -2.67
CA ALA A 61 -1.85 -5.51 -1.68
C ALA A 61 -3.39 -5.38 -1.74
N VAL A 62 -3.92 -4.19 -2.04
CA VAL A 62 -5.37 -3.95 -2.19
C VAL A 62 -5.91 -4.15 -3.61
N ASN A 63 -5.04 -4.45 -4.59
CA ASN A 63 -5.47 -4.66 -5.96
C ASN A 63 -6.18 -6.02 -6.10
N PRO A 64 -7.35 -6.11 -6.75
CA PRO A 64 -8.09 -7.35 -6.89
C PRO A 64 -7.47 -8.38 -7.85
N ASN A 65 -6.48 -8.01 -8.67
CA ASN A 65 -5.90 -8.86 -9.71
C ASN A 65 -4.53 -9.47 -9.32
N ILE A 66 -4.14 -9.38 -8.05
CA ILE A 66 -2.88 -9.96 -7.60
C ILE A 66 -2.95 -11.49 -7.60
N SER A 67 -1.82 -12.12 -7.97
CA SER A 67 -1.70 -13.58 -7.96
C SER A 67 -1.50 -14.13 -6.55
N ILE A 68 -1.71 -15.43 -6.36
CA ILE A 68 -1.47 -16.10 -5.08
C ILE A 68 -0.01 -15.99 -4.61
N GLU A 69 0.95 -16.04 -5.54
CA GLU A 69 2.37 -15.87 -5.25
C GLU A 69 2.65 -14.45 -4.73
N THR A 70 2.01 -13.45 -5.33
CA THR A 70 2.13 -12.05 -4.90
C THR A 70 1.51 -11.84 -3.52
N PHE A 71 0.38 -12.48 -3.23
CA PHE A 71 -0.21 -12.50 -1.88
C PHE A 71 0.78 -13.06 -0.84
N LEU A 72 1.40 -14.21 -1.14
CA LEU A 72 2.36 -14.87 -0.24
C LEU A 72 3.62 -14.02 -0.01
N GLU A 73 4.10 -13.33 -1.04
CA GLU A 73 5.23 -12.42 -0.94
C GLU A 73 4.89 -11.23 -0.02
N LEU A 74 3.75 -10.57 -0.26
CA LEU A 74 3.32 -9.42 0.53
C LEU A 74 2.92 -9.78 1.97
N ALA A 75 2.47 -11.01 2.23
CA ALA A 75 2.19 -11.50 3.58
C ALA A 75 3.46 -11.58 4.45
N LYS A 76 4.64 -11.65 3.81
CA LYS A 76 5.96 -11.63 4.47
C LYS A 76 6.61 -10.23 4.41
N ASP A 77 5.89 -9.20 3.98
CA ASP A 77 6.45 -7.85 3.87
C ASP A 77 6.91 -7.35 5.23
N LYS A 78 8.06 -6.67 5.26
CA LYS A 78 8.65 -6.11 6.49
C LYS A 78 7.82 -4.97 7.10
N LYS A 79 6.85 -4.42 6.37
CA LYS A 79 6.02 -3.32 6.83
C LYS A 79 4.62 -3.82 7.16
N VAL A 80 4.26 -3.70 8.44
CA VAL A 80 2.95 -3.99 9.00
C VAL A 80 1.82 -3.46 8.12
N VAL A 81 1.87 -2.18 7.72
CA VAL A 81 0.85 -1.55 6.87
C VAL A 81 0.61 -2.24 5.52
N VAL A 82 1.60 -2.96 4.97
CA VAL A 82 1.44 -3.74 3.74
C VAL A 82 0.68 -5.03 4.06
N ARG A 83 1.04 -5.71 5.15
CA ARG A 83 0.36 -6.94 5.61
C ARG A 83 -1.09 -6.67 6.00
N GLU A 84 -1.36 -5.56 6.70
CA GLU A 84 -2.72 -5.07 6.98
C GLU A 84 -3.53 -4.83 5.69
N SER A 85 -2.90 -4.24 4.66
CA SER A 85 -3.57 -3.96 3.38
C SER A 85 -4.12 -5.24 2.72
N LEU A 86 -3.45 -6.39 2.90
CA LEU A 86 -3.97 -7.68 2.43
C LEU A 86 -5.26 -8.06 3.16
N ILE A 87 -5.38 -7.82 4.46
CA ILE A 87 -6.58 -8.18 5.23
C ILE A 87 -7.82 -7.40 4.72
N TYR A 88 -7.62 -6.14 4.36
CA TYR A 88 -8.67 -5.28 3.82
C TYR A 88 -9.05 -5.59 2.37
N ASN A 89 -8.19 -6.30 1.63
CA ASN A 89 -8.53 -6.72 0.28
C ASN A 89 -9.60 -7.82 0.31
N LYS A 90 -10.75 -7.55 -0.30
CA LYS A 90 -11.88 -8.50 -0.35
C LYS A 90 -11.54 -9.79 -1.09
N LYS A 91 -10.56 -9.74 -2.01
CA LYS A 91 -10.09 -10.86 -2.82
C LYS A 91 -8.99 -11.70 -2.16
N THR A 92 -8.53 -11.31 -0.97
CA THR A 92 -7.51 -12.09 -0.26
C THR A 92 -8.01 -13.50 0.03
N PRO A 93 -7.28 -14.53 -0.43
CA PRO A 93 -7.61 -15.92 -0.15
C PRO A 93 -7.63 -16.18 1.34
N GLU A 94 -8.46 -17.11 1.78
CA GLU A 94 -8.61 -17.43 3.19
C GLU A 94 -7.31 -17.97 3.79
N GLU A 95 -6.56 -18.76 3.02
CA GLU A 95 -5.26 -19.31 3.39
C GLU A 95 -4.28 -18.20 3.78
N ILE A 96 -4.31 -17.07 3.08
CA ILE A 96 -3.46 -15.91 3.36
C ILE A 96 -3.89 -15.23 4.66
N ILE A 97 -5.20 -15.11 4.90
CA ILE A 97 -5.71 -14.54 6.16
C ILE A 97 -5.34 -15.46 7.35
N ILE A 98 -5.41 -16.78 7.18
CA ILE A 98 -4.97 -17.76 8.19
C ILE A 98 -3.46 -17.65 8.47
N ILE A 99 -2.64 -17.36 7.46
CA ILE A 99 -1.22 -17.07 7.69
C ILE A 99 -1.07 -15.81 8.56
N LEU A 100 -1.83 -14.75 8.27
CA LEU A 100 -1.76 -13.47 8.99
C LEU A 100 -2.34 -13.53 10.42
N THR A 101 -3.13 -14.54 10.81
CA THR A 101 -3.50 -14.72 12.23
C THR A 101 -2.33 -15.14 13.12
N LYS A 102 -1.23 -15.60 12.50
CA LYS A 102 0.02 -15.96 13.16
C LYS A 102 1.12 -14.91 12.97
N ASP A 103 0.76 -13.71 12.50
CA ASP A 103 1.71 -12.61 12.28
C ASP A 103 2.44 -12.22 13.57
N GLU A 104 3.66 -11.69 13.45
CA GLU A 104 4.44 -11.18 14.60
C GLU A 104 3.77 -9.96 15.24
N ASP A 105 3.09 -9.14 14.44
CA ASP A 105 2.42 -7.92 14.87
C ASP A 105 1.03 -8.20 15.41
N GLU A 106 0.74 -7.71 16.61
CA GLU A 106 -0.52 -7.97 17.30
C GLU A 106 -1.73 -7.40 16.55
N VAL A 107 -1.59 -6.21 15.95
CA VAL A 107 -2.69 -5.56 15.22
C VAL A 107 -3.04 -6.38 13.99
N VAL A 108 -2.04 -6.88 13.27
CA VAL A 108 -2.25 -7.76 12.11
C VAL A 108 -2.99 -9.02 12.51
N ARG A 109 -2.58 -9.70 13.60
CA ARG A 109 -3.26 -10.90 14.10
C ARG A 109 -4.73 -10.64 14.41
N GLN A 110 -5.02 -9.60 15.19
CA GLN A 110 -6.38 -9.26 15.61
C GLN A 110 -7.28 -8.91 14.41
N LEU A 111 -6.76 -8.15 13.44
CA LEU A 111 -7.47 -7.82 12.21
C LEU A 111 -7.77 -9.07 11.36
N ALA A 112 -6.80 -9.99 11.24
CA ALA A 112 -6.97 -11.23 10.49
C ALA A 112 -8.02 -12.15 11.13
N GLU A 113 -7.98 -12.31 12.46
CA GLU A 113 -9.00 -13.08 13.19
C GLU A 113 -10.40 -12.49 13.04
N SER A 114 -10.53 -11.17 13.20
CA SER A 114 -11.78 -10.46 12.99
C SER A 114 -12.31 -10.67 11.56
N ARG A 115 -11.41 -10.60 10.57
CA ARG A 115 -11.75 -10.83 9.16
C ARG A 115 -12.28 -12.25 8.91
N LEU A 116 -11.68 -13.28 9.51
CA LEU A 116 -12.17 -14.67 9.43
C LEU A 116 -13.54 -14.82 10.09
N LYS A 117 -13.70 -14.32 11.33
CA LYS A 117 -14.97 -14.35 12.06
C LYS A 117 -16.09 -13.68 11.26
N ASN A 118 -15.80 -12.56 10.60
CA ASN A 118 -16.79 -11.85 9.78
C ASN A 118 -17.14 -12.57 8.47
N ARG A 119 -16.26 -13.43 7.92
CA ARG A 119 -16.61 -14.28 6.77
C ARG A 119 -17.55 -15.41 7.16
N MET A 120 -17.38 -15.98 8.35
CA MET A 120 -18.18 -17.09 8.85
C MET A 120 -19.61 -16.69 9.26
N LYS A 121 -19.85 -15.40 9.54
CA LYS A 121 -21.17 -14.86 9.97
C LYS A 121 -22.15 -14.52 8.83
N MET A 122 -21.86 -14.94 7.59
CA MET A 122 -22.74 -14.69 6.42
C MET A 122 -23.52 -15.94 5.97
N ILE A 123 -23.78 -16.88 6.88
CA ILE A 123 -24.67 -18.03 6.70
C ILE A 123 -25.77 -17.93 7.75
#